data_AF-A0A3D5E2A1-F1
#
_entry.id   AF-A0A3D5E2A1-F1
#
_cell.length_a   1.000
_cell.length_b   1.000
_cell.length_c   1.000
_cell.angle_alpha   90.00
_cell.angle_beta   90.00
_cell.angle_gamma   90.00
#
_symmetry.space_group_name_H-M   'P 1'
#
loop_
_entity.id
_entity.type
_entity.pdbx_description
1 polymer ?
#
loop_
_entity_poly.entity_id
_entity_poly.type
_entity_poly.pdbx_seq_one_letter_code
_entity_poly.pdbx_strand_id
1 'polypeptide(L)'
;MPSFILTATDQDGTVTTKTFDSEFLGDTVEKVEDFLHGVGFCFEELTCKFSDDNIIPNIKTGEPETIYRDNIRDNVDIGIE
;
A
#
# COMPACT_ATOMS: atom_id res chain seq x y z
N MET A 1 -7.93 9.49 -13.38
CA MET A 1 -8.29 9.41 -11.96
C MET A 1 -8.89 8.03 -11.69
N PRO A 2 -8.19 7.15 -10.95
CA PRO A 2 -8.71 5.83 -10.60
C PRO A 2 -9.87 5.90 -9.60
N SER A 3 -10.71 4.86 -9.62
CA SER A 3 -11.90 4.72 -8.78
C SER A 3 -11.77 3.47 -7.91
N PHE A 4 -12.16 3.58 -6.65
CA PHE A 4 -12.02 2.55 -5.63
C PHE A 4 -13.37 2.19 -5.01
N ILE A 5 -13.53 0.91 -4.67
CA ILE A 5 -14.69 0.39 -3.95
C ILE A 5 -14.17 -0.48 -2.80
N LEU A 6 -14.51 -0.09 -1.57
CA LEU A 6 -14.25 -0.86 -0.36
C LEU A 6 -15.56 -1.46 0.13
N THR A 7 -15.55 -2.76 0.41
CA THR A 7 -16.72 -3.48 0.93
C THR A 7 -16.30 -4.35 2.11
N ALA A 8 -17.02 -4.23 3.21
CA ALA A 8 -16.87 -5.08 4.38
C ALA A 8 -18.22 -5.70 4.72
N THR A 9 -18.21 -7.00 5.03
CA THR A 9 -19.35 -7.74 5.56
C THR A 9 -18.97 -8.20 6.95
N ASP A 10 -19.73 -7.80 7.96
CA ASP A 10 -19.47 -8.22 9.33
C ASP A 10 -20.13 -9.58 9.65
N GLN A 11 -20.07 -9.99 10.92
CA GLN A 11 -20.63 -11.25 11.38
C GLN A 11 -22.17 -11.27 11.40
N ASP A 12 -22.83 -10.12 11.52
CA ASP A 12 -24.29 -10.03 11.50
C ASP A 12 -24.88 -9.90 10.09
N GLY A 13 -24.00 -9.79 9.09
CA GLY A 13 -24.35 -9.69 7.68
C GLY A 13 -24.53 -8.24 7.22
N THR A 14 -24.25 -7.26 8.06
CA THR A 14 -24.23 -5.85 7.66
C THR A 14 -23.13 -5.62 6.64
N VAL A 15 -23.51 -5.03 5.52
CA VAL A 15 -22.60 -4.68 4.42
C VAL A 15 -22.34 -3.18 4.45
N THR A 16 -21.09 -2.81 4.69
CA THR A 16 -20.63 -1.42 4.58
C THR A 16 -19.87 -1.26 3.27
N THR A 17 -20.24 -0.26 2.47
CA THR A 17 -19.59 0.04 1.18
C THR A 17 -19.18 1.50 1.13
N LYS A 18 -17.95 1.75 0.69
CA LYS A 18 -17.42 3.10 0.42
C LYS A 18 -16.86 3.14 -1.00
N THR A 19 -17.32 4.11 -1.78
CA THR A 19 -16.80 4.38 -3.13
C THR A 19 -16.16 5.76 -3.13
N PHE A 20 -14.97 5.87 -3.73
CA PHE A 20 -14.28 7.14 -3.86
C PHE A 20 -13.32 7.11 -5.04
N ASP A 21 -13.01 8.30 -5.55
CA ASP A 21 -12.00 8.52 -6.56
C ASP A 21 -10.81 9.22 -5.91
N SER A 22 -9.60 8.93 -6.38
CA SER A 22 -8.37 9.53 -5.83
C SER A 22 -7.27 9.59 -6.87
N GLU A 23 -6.47 10.66 -6.86
CA GLU A 23 -5.29 10.79 -7.72
C GLU A 23 -3.99 10.46 -6.98
N PHE A 24 -3.97 10.63 -5.66
CA PHE A 24 -2.78 10.47 -4.83
C PHE A 24 -2.92 9.29 -3.86
N LEU A 25 -1.79 8.62 -3.57
CA LEU A 25 -1.77 7.49 -2.63
C LEU A 25 -2.13 7.94 -1.21
N GLY A 26 -1.66 9.12 -0.78
CA GLY A 26 -1.99 9.69 0.54
C GLY A 26 -3.50 9.82 0.74
N ASP A 27 -4.19 10.50 -0.17
CA ASP A 27 -5.65 10.64 -0.15
C ASP A 27 -6.36 9.28 -0.13
N THR A 28 -5.83 8.29 -0.85
CA THR A 28 -6.37 6.93 -0.84
C THR A 28 -6.26 6.29 0.55
N VAL A 29 -5.10 6.46 1.21
CA VAL A 29 -4.84 5.93 2.55
C VAL A 29 -5.77 6.57 3.58
N GLU A 30 -5.97 7.90 3.53
CA GLU A 30 -6.93 8.59 4.41
C GLU A 30 -8.35 8.03 4.23
N LYS A 31 -8.80 7.80 2.99
CA LYS A 31 -10.13 7.22 2.75
C LYS A 31 -10.25 5.77 3.22
N VAL A 32 -9.16 5.00 3.17
CA VAL A 32 -9.11 3.63 3.70
C VAL A 32 -9.11 3.66 5.23
N GLU A 33 -8.35 4.55 5.85
CA GLU A 33 -8.31 4.75 7.31
C GLU A 33 -9.71 5.00 7.88
N ASP A 34 -10.39 6.03 7.35
CA ASP A 34 -11.79 6.35 7.69
C ASP A 34 -12.72 5.14 7.56
N PHE A 35 -12.53 4.34 6.51
CA PHE A 35 -13.35 3.16 6.28
C PHE A 35 -13.09 2.09 7.33
N LEU A 36 -11.83 1.83 7.66
CA LEU A 36 -11.44 0.83 8.65
C LEU A 36 -11.95 1.21 10.05
N HIS A 37 -11.83 2.49 10.44
CA HIS A 37 -12.45 2.97 11.68
C HIS A 37 -13.97 2.82 11.63
N GLY A 38 -14.61 3.13 10.49
CA GLY A 38 -16.04 3.00 10.28
C GLY A 38 -16.58 1.56 10.41
N VAL A 39 -15.76 0.55 10.09
CA VAL A 39 -16.13 -0.88 10.22
C VAL A 39 -15.62 -1.53 11.51
N GLY A 40 -15.06 -0.73 12.43
CA GLY A 40 -14.76 -1.16 13.80
C GLY A 40 -13.30 -1.53 14.09
N PHE A 41 -12.36 -1.28 13.17
CA PHE A 41 -10.93 -1.42 13.48
C PHE A 41 -10.49 -0.30 14.43
N CYS A 42 -9.64 -0.64 15.40
CA CYS A 42 -9.07 0.30 16.36
C CYS A 42 -7.55 0.38 16.18
N PHE A 43 -7.07 1.52 15.69
CA PHE A 43 -5.67 1.86 15.48
C PHE A 43 -5.51 3.39 15.50
N GLU A 44 -4.30 3.89 15.75
CA GLU A 44 -4.04 5.33 15.90
C GLU A 44 -3.93 6.06 14.56
N GLU A 45 -3.22 5.49 13.59
CA GLU A 45 -2.97 6.10 12.27
C GLU A 45 -2.70 5.01 11.21
N LEU A 46 -3.11 5.24 9.96
CA LEU A 46 -2.70 4.43 8.81
C LEU A 46 -1.72 5.23 7.93
N THR A 47 -0.50 4.72 7.75
CA THR A 47 0.54 5.41 6.96
C THR A 47 0.97 4.59 5.75
N CYS A 48 1.19 5.27 4.62
CA CYS A 48 1.92 4.67 3.49
C CYS A 48 3.42 4.86 3.68
N LYS A 49 4.18 3.76 3.60
CA LYS A 49 5.64 3.79 3.51
C LYS A 49 6.04 3.66 2.05
N PHE A 50 6.75 4.66 1.56
CA PHE A 50 7.49 4.54 0.31
C PHE A 50 8.79 3.83 0.64
N SER A 51 8.93 2.58 0.20
CA SER A 51 10.26 1.97 0.17
C SER A 51 11.01 2.64 -0.96
N ASP A 52 12.05 3.42 -0.65
CA ASP A 52 13.16 3.56 -1.59
C ASP A 52 13.57 2.12 -1.96
N ASP A 53 13.66 1.83 -3.25
CA ASP A 53 13.69 0.49 -3.88
C ASP A 53 14.73 -0.52 -3.36
N ASN A 54 15.41 -0.26 -2.27
CA ASN A 54 16.35 -1.14 -1.63
C ASN A 54 15.99 -1.50 -0.18
N ILE A 55 14.84 -1.11 0.39
CA ILE A 55 14.50 -1.50 1.78
C ILE A 55 13.11 -2.12 1.86
N ILE A 56 13.06 -3.43 2.11
CA ILE A 56 11.82 -4.14 2.44
C ILE A 56 11.75 -4.40 3.94
N PRO A 57 10.56 -4.23 4.57
CA PRO A 57 10.39 -4.59 5.97
C PRO A 57 10.49 -6.12 6.11
N ASN A 58 11.37 -6.60 6.99
CA ASN A 58 11.44 -8.02 7.30
C ASN A 58 10.21 -8.41 8.14
N ILE A 59 9.26 -9.10 7.51
CA ILE A 59 7.95 -9.46 8.11
C ILE A 59 8.11 -10.34 9.37
N LYS A 60 9.26 -11.00 9.54
CA LYS A 60 9.52 -11.87 10.70
C LYS A 60 10.11 -11.13 11.90
N THR A 61 10.82 -10.03 11.67
CA THR A 61 11.59 -9.33 12.71
C THR A 61 11.14 -7.89 12.94
N GLY A 62 10.38 -7.30 12.02
CA GLY A 62 9.92 -5.90 12.09
C GLY A 62 11.00 -4.87 11.77
N GLU A 63 12.24 -5.30 11.52
CA GLU A 63 13.38 -4.45 11.21
C GLU A 63 13.52 -4.21 9.68
N PRO A 64 14.04 -3.06 9.24
CA PRO A 64 14.29 -2.79 7.82
C PRO A 64 15.45 -3.65 7.28
N GLU A 65 15.27 -4.30 6.13
CA GLU A 65 16.32 -5.07 5.44
C GLU A 65 16.64 -4.47 4.08
N THR A 66 17.93 -4.19 3.82
CA THR A 66 18.39 -3.62 2.55
C THR A 66 18.62 -4.69 1.47
N ILE A 67 17.94 -4.62 0.33
CA ILE A 67 18.23 -5.39 -0.89
C ILE A 67 19.04 -4.50 -1.84
N TYR A 68 20.31 -4.81 -2.10
CA TYR A 68 21.09 -4.10 -3.10
C TYR A 68 20.67 -4.53 -4.53
N ARG A 69 20.41 -3.54 -5.39
CA ARG A 69 20.02 -3.65 -6.82
C ARG A 69 21.12 -4.20 -7.76
N ASP A 70 22.11 -4.95 -7.28
CA ASP A 70 23.20 -5.47 -8.12
C ASP A 70 22.80 -6.68 -9.01
N ASN A 71 21.56 -7.17 -8.93
CA ASN A 71 21.13 -8.36 -9.68
C ASN A 71 20.28 -8.08 -10.93
N ILE A 72 20.08 -6.82 -11.35
CA ILE A 72 19.36 -6.50 -12.59
C ILE A 72 20.06 -5.37 -13.35
N ARG A 73 21.31 -5.59 -13.78
CA ARG A 73 21.92 -4.79 -14.87
C ARG A 73 23.12 -5.43 -15.55
N ASP A 74 23.09 -6.74 -15.77
CA ASP A 74 23.91 -7.36 -16.82
C ASP A 74 23.01 -7.82 -17.97
N ASN A 75 23.28 -7.26 -19.16
CA ASN A 75 22.68 -7.55 -20.46
C ASN A 75 21.48 -6.68 -20.89
N VAL A 76 21.73 -5.39 -21.15
CA VAL A 76 21.17 -4.76 -22.36
C VAL A 76 22.31 -4.10 -23.13
N ASP A 77 22.71 -4.80 -24.18
CA ASP A 77 23.62 -4.37 -25.22
C ASP A 77 23.01 -3.15 -25.94
N ILE A 78 23.68 -2.00 -25.88
CA ILE A 78 23.43 -0.87 -26.78
C ILE A 78 24.79 -0.34 -27.23
N GLY A 79 25.38 -1.02 -28.21
CA GLY A 79 26.50 -0.47 -28.95
C GLY A 79 26.01 0.65 -29.88
N ILE A 80 26.68 1.81 -29.84
CA ILE A 80 26.89 2.66 -31.02
C ILE A 80 28.10 3.58 -30.83
N GLU A 81 29.07 3.38 -31.74
CA GLU A 81 30.29 4.12 -32.15
C GLU A 81 31.37 4.50 -31.13
#